data_AF-V9G5B7-F1
#
_entry.id   AF-V9G5B7-F1
#
_cell.length_a   1.000
_cell.length_b   1.000
_cell.length_c   1.000
_cell.angle_alpha   90.00
_cell.angle_beta   90.00
_cell.angle_gamma   90.00
#
_symmetry.space_group_name_H-M   'P 1'
#
loop_
_entity.id
_entity.type
_entity.pdbx_description
1 polymer ?
#
loop_
_entity_poly.entity_id
_entity_poly.type
_entity_poly.pdbx_seq_one_letter_code
_entity_poly.pdbx_strand_id
1 'polypeptide(L)'
;MSYFAEKQDAVTGLWGEGTPYVRISGTFKLLTFYHRFHIPLPRPREIYDSLLQALRYEEAVDMCYIRNPISLLSAMGLSLPAAELYEIADHTLQNMQRLKREDGGFSRELDHSPPAPNVAQVKPGEYYPDMPAAVPLGKGEVEGDMNAGTQAVLIRYSLRQLGGLADTHLSQSQHKFF
;
A
#
# COMPACT_ATOMS: atom_id res chain seq x y z
N MET A 1 5.24 7.84 23.08
CA MET A 1 4.08 8.40 22.34
C MET A 1 4.28 9.87 21.99
N SER A 2 4.77 10.73 22.91
CA SER A 2 5.12 12.13 22.62
C SER A 2 6.02 12.29 21.39
N TYR A 3 7.08 11.47 21.30
CA TYR A 3 8.00 11.50 20.16
C TYR A 3 7.30 11.35 18.79
N PHE A 4 6.37 10.41 18.63
CA PHE A 4 5.67 10.25 17.36
C PHE A 4 4.67 11.38 17.12
N ALA A 5 3.96 11.84 18.15
CA ALA A 5 3.03 12.96 18.02
C ALA A 5 3.72 14.26 17.60
N GLU A 6 4.92 14.54 18.13
CA GLU A 6 5.73 15.72 17.77
C GLU A 6 6.26 15.68 16.33
N LYS A 7 6.40 14.48 15.75
CA LYS A 7 6.85 14.28 14.38
C LYS A 7 5.71 14.21 13.37
N GLN A 8 4.47 14.23 13.83
CA GLN A 8 3.30 14.25 12.95
C GLN A 8 3.09 15.66 12.42
N ASP A 9 2.95 15.79 11.11
CA ASP A 9 2.65 17.06 10.49
C ASP A 9 1.25 17.53 10.87
N ALA A 10 1.13 18.79 11.31
CA ALA A 10 -0.13 19.31 11.86
C ALA A 10 -1.19 19.62 10.79
N VAL A 11 -0.79 19.81 9.53
CA VAL A 11 -1.66 20.19 8.41
C VAL A 11 -2.17 18.95 7.68
N THR A 12 -1.26 18.02 7.38
CA THR A 12 -1.54 16.80 6.62
C THR A 12 -1.84 15.61 7.52
N GLY A 13 -1.48 15.66 8.81
CA GLY A 13 -1.57 14.51 9.71
C GLY A 13 -0.61 13.37 9.36
N LEU A 14 0.22 13.49 8.32
CA LEU A 14 1.12 12.43 7.89
C LEU A 14 2.46 12.47 8.64
N TRP A 15 3.10 11.31 8.74
CA TRP A 15 4.47 11.20 9.23
C TRP A 15 5.48 11.08 8.10
N GLY A 16 6.68 11.60 8.34
CA GLY A 16 7.78 11.54 7.39
C GLY A 16 7.81 12.72 6.42
N GLU A 17 8.80 12.68 5.54
CA GLU A 17 9.16 13.73 4.59
C GLU A 17 9.06 13.22 3.15
N GLY A 18 9.23 14.12 2.17
CA GLY A 18 9.20 13.78 0.75
C GLY A 18 7.81 13.88 0.12
N THR A 19 7.58 13.11 -0.95
CA THR A 19 6.33 13.14 -1.71
C THR A 19 5.14 12.64 -0.88
N PRO A 20 3.90 12.99 -1.24
CA PRO A 20 2.71 12.54 -0.50
C PRO A 20 2.68 11.03 -0.28
N TYR A 21 2.97 10.21 -1.30
CA TYR A 21 2.99 8.76 -1.16
C TYR A 21 4.11 8.21 -0.27
N VAL A 22 5.27 8.86 -0.20
CA VAL A 22 6.34 8.49 0.73
C VAL A 22 5.89 8.74 2.18
N ARG A 23 5.26 9.89 2.43
CA ARG A 23 4.70 10.23 3.75
C ARG A 23 3.56 9.28 4.14
N ILE A 24 2.65 8.98 3.22
CA ILE A 24 1.60 7.96 3.40
C ILE A 24 2.20 6.60 3.77
N SER A 25 3.30 6.21 3.13
CA SER A 25 3.99 4.95 3.45
C SER A 25 4.60 4.95 4.86
N GLY A 26 5.08 6.10 5.33
CA GLY A 26 5.50 6.31 6.72
C GLY A 26 4.33 6.17 7.70
N THR A 27 3.24 6.88 7.43
CA THR A 27 1.98 6.83 8.20
C THR A 27 1.42 5.40 8.28
N PHE A 28 1.41 4.66 7.17
CA PHE A 28 0.95 3.26 7.12
C PHE A 28 1.72 2.35 8.10
N LYS A 29 3.04 2.53 8.21
CA LYS A 29 3.86 1.75 9.15
C LYS A 29 3.48 2.07 10.60
N LEU A 30 3.26 3.34 10.91
CA LEU A 30 2.87 3.76 12.26
C LEU A 30 1.45 3.32 12.61
N LEU A 31 0.51 3.30 11.66
CA LEU A 31 -0.83 2.78 11.91
C LEU A 31 -0.79 1.36 12.50
N THR A 32 0.06 0.48 11.97
CA THR A 32 0.23 -0.89 12.50
C THR A 32 0.62 -0.88 13.98
N PHE A 33 1.50 0.05 14.37
CA PHE A 33 1.89 0.26 15.75
C PHE A 33 0.72 0.77 16.61
N TYR A 34 0.05 1.86 16.21
CA TYR A 34 -1.09 2.40 16.95
C TYR A 34 -2.20 1.35 17.15
N HIS A 35 -2.55 0.61 16.11
CA HIS A 35 -3.56 -0.45 16.18
C HIS A 35 -3.12 -1.59 17.10
N ARG A 36 -1.87 -2.05 17.01
CA ARG A 36 -1.35 -3.13 17.88
C ARG A 36 -1.42 -2.78 19.37
N PHE A 37 -1.19 -1.52 19.71
CA PHE A 37 -1.23 -1.05 21.09
C PHE A 37 -2.60 -0.50 21.51
N HIS A 38 -3.63 -0.63 20.65
CA HIS A 38 -4.98 -0.13 20.89
C HIS A 38 -5.02 1.37 21.22
N ILE A 39 -4.14 2.15 20.58
CA ILE A 39 -4.03 3.59 20.78
C ILE A 39 -4.77 4.31 19.65
N PRO A 40 -5.62 5.31 19.95
CA PRO A 40 -6.26 6.12 18.92
C PRO A 40 -5.24 6.77 18.00
N LEU A 41 -5.50 6.72 16.69
CA LEU A 41 -4.68 7.41 15.71
C LEU A 41 -4.89 8.93 15.86
N PRO A 42 -3.83 9.74 16.03
CA PRO A 42 -3.95 11.18 16.09
C PRO A 42 -4.24 11.77 14.70
N ARG A 43 -4.99 12.87 14.66
CA ARG A 43 -5.33 13.63 13.43
C ARG A 43 -5.97 12.79 12.32
N PRO A 44 -7.00 11.97 12.64
CA PRO A 44 -7.60 11.06 11.65
C PRO A 44 -8.23 11.82 10.48
N ARG A 45 -8.72 13.05 10.69
CA ARG A 45 -9.33 13.86 9.63
C ARG A 45 -8.29 14.36 8.64
N GLU A 46 -7.17 14.90 9.13
CA GLU A 46 -6.09 15.42 8.30
C GLU A 46 -5.43 14.29 7.49
N ILE A 47 -5.27 13.12 8.11
CA ILE A 47 -4.82 11.91 7.41
C ILE A 47 -5.82 11.58 6.29
N TYR A 48 -7.11 11.52 6.60
CA TYR A 48 -8.16 11.23 5.62
C TYR A 48 -8.11 12.18 4.42
N ASP A 49 -8.09 13.49 4.67
CA ASP A 49 -8.06 14.52 3.63
C ASP A 49 -6.80 14.38 2.76
N SER A 50 -5.65 14.09 3.36
CA SER A 50 -4.39 13.87 2.65
C SER A 50 -4.41 12.60 1.80
N LEU A 51 -5.07 11.53 2.25
CA LEU A 51 -5.24 10.30 1.47
C LEU A 51 -6.10 10.54 0.24
N LEU A 52 -7.22 11.25 0.37
CA LEU A 52 -8.07 11.61 -0.75
C LEU A 52 -7.33 12.49 -1.76
N GLN A 53 -6.59 13.50 -1.27
CA GLN A 53 -5.81 14.38 -2.14
C GLN A 53 -4.78 13.58 -2.94
N ALA A 54 -4.06 12.66 -2.29
CA ALA A 54 -3.09 11.81 -2.98
C ALA A 54 -3.76 10.90 -4.02
N LEU A 55 -4.87 10.24 -3.68
CA LEU A 55 -5.58 9.35 -4.60
C LEU A 55 -6.13 10.08 -5.84
N ARG A 56 -6.47 11.36 -5.72
CA ARG A 56 -7.03 12.18 -6.82
C ARG A 56 -5.98 12.77 -7.74
N TYR A 57 -4.85 13.20 -7.21
CA TYR A 57 -3.95 14.11 -7.92
C TYR A 57 -2.52 13.60 -8.07
N GLU A 58 -2.11 12.61 -7.28
CA GLU A 58 -0.76 12.09 -7.32
C GLU A 58 -0.66 10.88 -8.25
N GLU A 59 0.49 10.73 -8.89
CA GLU A 59 0.76 9.60 -9.76
C GLU A 59 1.29 8.40 -8.95
N ALA A 60 0.52 7.31 -8.89
CA ALA A 60 0.95 6.09 -8.23
C ALA A 60 1.82 5.23 -9.18
N VAL A 61 3.13 5.48 -9.17
CA VAL A 61 4.11 4.76 -10.01
C VAL A 61 4.51 3.39 -9.44
N ASP A 62 4.12 3.08 -8.22
CA ASP A 62 4.54 1.91 -7.45
C ASP A 62 3.31 1.28 -6.75
N MET A 63 3.18 -0.05 -6.76
CA MET A 63 2.04 -0.78 -6.17
C MET A 63 1.78 -0.46 -4.68
N CYS A 64 2.81 -0.12 -3.90
CA CYS A 64 2.64 0.26 -2.50
C CYS A 64 2.05 1.65 -2.35
N TYR A 65 2.22 2.53 -3.34
CA TYR A 65 1.56 3.84 -3.38
C TYR A 65 0.06 3.68 -3.63
N ILE A 66 -0.36 2.61 -4.29
CA ILE A 66 -1.78 2.23 -4.43
C ILE A 66 -2.28 1.56 -3.15
N ARG A 67 -1.55 0.57 -2.63
CA ARG A 67 -2.00 -0.25 -1.50
C ARG A 67 -2.06 0.51 -0.18
N ASN A 68 -1.05 1.31 0.13
CA ASN A 68 -0.93 1.96 1.45
C ASN A 68 -2.10 2.89 1.78
N PRO A 69 -2.57 3.79 0.88
CA PRO A 69 -3.75 4.60 1.12
C PRO A 69 -5.00 3.77 1.43
N ILE A 70 -5.24 2.70 0.66
CA ILE A 70 -6.45 1.88 0.82
C ILE A 70 -6.42 1.08 2.12
N SER A 71 -5.25 0.54 2.48
CA SER A 71 -5.09 -0.12 3.78
C SER A 71 -5.25 0.86 4.95
N LEU A 72 -4.76 2.11 4.83
CA LEU A 72 -4.97 3.15 5.84
C LEU A 72 -6.45 3.48 6.01
N LEU A 73 -7.15 3.80 4.91
CA LEU A 73 -8.59 4.09 4.93
C LEU A 73 -9.38 2.95 5.58
N SER A 74 -9.10 1.71 5.18
CA SER A 74 -9.75 0.52 5.70
C SER A 74 -9.54 0.35 7.20
N ALA A 75 -8.32 0.57 7.68
CA ALA A 75 -7.98 0.40 9.10
C ALA A 75 -8.41 1.56 9.99
N MET A 76 -8.61 2.76 9.42
CA MET A 76 -9.19 3.89 10.16
C MET A 76 -10.67 3.68 10.48
N GLY A 77 -11.36 2.74 9.81
CA GLY A 77 -12.73 2.36 10.12
C GLY A 77 -13.74 3.51 9.95
N LEU A 78 -13.44 4.46 9.07
CA LEU A 78 -14.31 5.61 8.81
C LEU A 78 -15.51 5.20 7.94
N SER A 79 -16.67 5.80 8.21
CA SER A 79 -17.80 5.69 7.30
C SER A 79 -17.60 6.65 6.12
N LEU A 80 -17.44 6.10 4.92
CA LEU A 80 -17.26 6.88 3.71
C LEU A 80 -18.61 7.14 3.03
N PRO A 81 -18.88 8.36 2.52
CA PRO A 81 -19.96 8.58 1.58
C PRO A 81 -19.84 7.66 0.37
N ALA A 82 -20.96 7.16 -0.15
CA ALA A 82 -20.95 6.22 -1.27
C ALA A 82 -20.21 6.77 -2.50
N ALA A 83 -20.40 8.05 -2.82
CA ALA A 83 -19.71 8.71 -3.93
C ALA A 83 -18.18 8.70 -3.78
N GLU A 84 -17.68 8.96 -2.56
CA GLU A 84 -16.24 8.95 -2.27
C GLU A 84 -15.69 7.52 -2.32
N LEU A 85 -16.45 6.53 -1.83
CA LEU A 85 -16.07 5.12 -1.95
C LEU A 85 -15.95 4.68 -3.42
N TYR A 86 -16.90 5.09 -4.28
CA TYR A 86 -16.83 4.80 -5.72
C TYR A 86 -15.60 5.44 -6.36
N GLU A 87 -15.35 6.71 -6.05
CA GLU A 87 -14.18 7.45 -6.55
C GLU A 87 -12.85 6.78 -6.12
N ILE A 88 -12.73 6.44 -4.83
CA ILE A 88 -11.55 5.73 -4.29
C ILE A 88 -11.35 4.41 -5.01
N ALA A 89 -12.42 3.61 -5.18
CA ALA A 89 -12.33 2.33 -5.86
C ALA A 89 -11.92 2.50 -7.32
N ASP A 90 -12.53 3.44 -8.05
CA ASP A 90 -12.23 3.70 -9.46
C ASP A 90 -10.76 4.12 -9.66
N HIS A 91 -10.27 5.12 -8.92
CA HIS A 91 -8.86 5.53 -8.98
C HIS A 91 -7.89 4.41 -8.60
N THR A 92 -8.25 3.59 -7.61
CA THR A 92 -7.44 2.44 -7.21
C THR A 92 -7.32 1.42 -8.35
N LEU A 93 -8.45 1.06 -8.96
CA LEU A 93 -8.50 0.08 -10.03
C LEU A 93 -7.80 0.59 -11.30
N GLN A 94 -7.97 1.86 -11.65
CA GLN A 94 -7.25 2.48 -12.76
C GLN A 94 -5.73 2.43 -12.56
N ASN A 95 -5.24 2.77 -11.37
CA ASN A 95 -3.82 2.69 -11.07
C ASN A 95 -3.30 1.24 -11.09
N MET A 96 -4.07 0.28 -10.55
CA MET A 96 -3.69 -1.14 -10.63
C MET A 96 -3.61 -1.65 -12.07
N GLN A 97 -4.52 -1.19 -12.94
CA GLN A 97 -4.54 -1.61 -14.34
C GLN A 97 -3.27 -1.18 -15.09
N ARG A 98 -2.65 -0.06 -14.72
CA ARG A 98 -1.35 0.39 -15.28
C ARG A 98 -0.19 -0.53 -14.88
N LEU A 99 -0.33 -1.22 -13.76
CA LEU A 99 0.67 -2.18 -13.25
C LEU A 99 0.40 -3.63 -13.71
N LYS A 100 -0.75 -3.92 -14.32
CA LYS A 100 -1.13 -5.26 -14.77
C LYS A 100 -0.29 -5.71 -15.98
N ARG A 101 0.10 -6.99 -15.99
CA ARG A 101 0.93 -7.60 -17.03
C ARG A 101 0.14 -8.62 -17.85
N GLU A 102 0.68 -9.02 -19.00
CA GLU A 102 0.02 -9.93 -19.94
C GLU A 102 -0.25 -11.33 -19.35
N ASP A 103 0.60 -11.76 -18.41
CA ASP A 103 0.47 -13.01 -17.66
C ASP A 103 -0.63 -12.95 -16.56
N GLY A 104 -1.30 -11.81 -16.40
CA GLY A 104 -2.30 -11.57 -15.36
C GLY A 104 -1.72 -11.19 -14.00
N GLY A 105 -0.39 -11.15 -13.87
CA GLY A 105 0.32 -10.62 -12.71
C GLY A 105 0.35 -9.09 -12.69
N PHE A 106 1.06 -8.56 -11.70
CA PHE A 106 1.28 -7.12 -11.54
C PHE A 106 2.76 -6.84 -11.38
N SER A 107 3.27 -5.78 -12.00
CA SER A 107 4.61 -5.28 -11.71
C SER A 107 4.63 -4.46 -10.42
N ARG A 108 5.82 -4.34 -9.82
CA ARG A 108 6.02 -3.53 -8.62
C ARG A 108 5.91 -2.04 -8.93
N GLU A 109 6.54 -1.59 -9.99
CA GLU A 109 6.54 -0.20 -10.47
C GLU A 109 6.15 -0.17 -11.96
N LEU A 110 5.92 1.02 -12.50
CA LEU A 110 5.59 1.19 -13.92
C LEU A 110 6.76 0.79 -14.84
N ASP A 111 7.98 1.20 -14.48
CA ASP A 111 9.15 1.06 -15.34
C ASP A 111 9.87 -0.28 -15.17
N HIS A 112 9.80 -0.87 -13.97
CA HIS A 112 10.39 -2.18 -13.66
C HIS A 112 9.88 -2.71 -12.32
N SER A 113 10.14 -3.98 -12.04
CA SER A 113 10.11 -4.51 -10.69
C SER A 113 11.54 -4.50 -10.12
N PRO A 114 11.77 -4.19 -8.85
CA PRO A 114 13.07 -4.44 -8.25
C PRO A 114 13.32 -5.96 -8.28
N PRO A 115 14.59 -6.41 -8.43
CA PRO A 115 14.92 -7.83 -8.36
C PRO A 115 14.58 -8.31 -6.95
N ALA A 116 13.41 -8.95 -6.78
CA ALA A 116 12.85 -9.30 -5.48
C ALA A 116 13.73 -10.38 -4.82
N PRO A 117 14.56 -10.03 -3.81
CA PRO A 117 15.30 -11.06 -3.10
C PRO A 117 14.34 -11.70 -2.10
N ASN A 118 14.38 -13.03 -1.97
CA ASN A 118 13.65 -13.76 -0.93
C ASN A 118 14.20 -13.54 0.50
N VAL A 119 15.26 -12.72 0.65
CA VAL A 119 15.89 -12.36 1.92
C VAL A 119 16.01 -10.83 2.02
N ALA A 120 16.15 -10.32 3.24
CA ALA A 120 16.44 -8.92 3.47
C ALA A 120 17.69 -8.50 2.68
N GLN A 121 17.63 -7.34 2.02
CA GLN A 121 18.83 -6.76 1.43
C GLN A 121 19.77 -6.35 2.56
N VAL A 122 20.97 -6.94 2.59
CA VAL A 122 22.06 -6.48 3.46
C VAL A 122 22.37 -5.04 3.06
N LYS A 123 22.27 -4.09 3.99
CA LYS A 123 22.59 -2.70 3.66
C LYS A 123 24.10 -2.57 3.40
N PRO A 124 24.52 -1.59 2.59
CA PRO A 124 25.95 -1.32 2.39
C PRO A 124 26.68 -1.16 3.73
N GLY A 125 27.70 -1.99 3.96
CA GLY A 125 28.51 -1.97 5.18
C GLY A 125 28.00 -2.83 6.34
N GLU A 126 26.85 -3.48 6.21
CA GLU A 126 26.36 -4.44 7.20
C GLU A 126 26.82 -5.87 6.85
N TYR A 127 27.06 -6.70 7.86
CA TYR A 127 27.39 -8.13 7.69
C TYR A 127 26.52 -8.94 8.64
N TYR A 128 25.79 -9.90 8.08
CA TYR A 128 24.89 -10.78 8.82
C TYR A 128 25.32 -12.23 8.56
N PRO A 129 26.10 -12.85 9.48
CA PRO A 129 26.71 -14.16 9.23
C PRO A 129 25.67 -15.28 9.03
N ASP A 130 24.49 -15.13 9.61
CA ASP A 130 23.40 -16.10 9.52
C ASP A 130 22.37 -15.76 8.43
N MET A 131 22.59 -14.69 7.66
CA MET A 131 21.65 -14.31 6.60
C MET A 131 21.85 -15.22 5.39
N PRO A 132 20.80 -15.93 4.93
CA PRO A 132 20.92 -16.78 3.75
C PRO A 132 21.25 -15.95 2.51
N ALA A 133 21.92 -16.58 1.55
CA ALA A 133 22.18 -15.96 0.26
C ALA A 133 20.87 -15.54 -0.41
N ALA A 134 20.85 -14.33 -0.96
CA ALA A 134 19.69 -13.84 -1.69
C ALA A 134 19.43 -14.71 -2.91
N VAL A 135 18.20 -15.22 -3.02
CA VAL A 135 17.69 -15.86 -4.23
C VAL A 135 16.85 -14.81 -4.96
N PRO A 136 17.28 -14.34 -6.14
CA PRO A 136 16.46 -13.49 -6.98
C PRO A 136 15.25 -14.30 -7.47
N LEU A 137 14.05 -13.87 -7.07
CA LEU A 137 12.78 -14.48 -7.52
C LEU A 137 12.17 -13.75 -8.73
N GLY A 138 12.79 -12.64 -9.15
CA GLY A 138 12.42 -11.88 -10.35
C GLY A 138 13.67 -11.45 -11.11
N LYS A 139 13.51 -11.13 -12.39
CA LYS A 139 14.54 -10.63 -13.29
C LYS A 139 14.84 -9.14 -13.10
N GLY A 140 13.95 -8.42 -12.43
CA GLY A 140 14.04 -6.97 -12.29
C GLY A 140 13.50 -6.22 -13.51
N GLU A 141 12.59 -6.85 -14.26
CA GLU A 141 12.01 -6.32 -15.50
C GLU A 141 10.57 -5.84 -15.27
N VAL A 142 9.90 -5.38 -16.33
CA VAL A 142 8.44 -5.15 -16.33
C VAL A 142 7.73 -6.52 -16.36
N GLU A 143 7.70 -7.19 -15.23
CA GLU A 143 7.21 -8.57 -15.07
C GLU A 143 6.24 -8.70 -13.89
N GLY A 144 5.52 -9.82 -13.83
CA GLY A 144 4.72 -10.17 -12.66
C GLY A 144 5.61 -10.34 -11.42
N ASP A 145 5.33 -9.56 -10.38
CA ASP A 145 6.06 -9.56 -9.11
C ASP A 145 5.18 -10.11 -7.99
N MET A 146 5.76 -10.99 -7.17
CA MET A 146 5.05 -11.64 -6.07
C MET A 146 4.58 -10.65 -4.99
N ASN A 147 5.38 -9.61 -4.69
CA ASN A 147 4.98 -8.59 -3.71
C ASN A 147 3.83 -7.73 -4.27
N ALA A 148 3.88 -7.39 -5.54
CA ALA A 148 2.81 -6.66 -6.21
C ALA A 148 1.52 -7.49 -6.26
N GLY A 149 1.60 -8.78 -6.60
CA GLY A 149 0.46 -9.70 -6.56
C GLY A 149 -0.16 -9.82 -5.15
N THR A 150 0.69 -9.94 -4.11
CA THR A 150 0.21 -9.94 -2.72
C THR A 150 -0.48 -8.63 -2.35
N GLN A 151 0.09 -7.50 -2.78
CA GLN A 151 -0.52 -6.19 -2.54
C GLN A 151 -1.84 -6.00 -3.30
N ALA A 152 -1.97 -6.53 -4.51
CA ALA A 152 -3.23 -6.53 -5.27
C ALA A 152 -4.34 -7.29 -4.53
N VAL A 153 -4.01 -8.44 -3.95
CA VAL A 153 -4.93 -9.22 -3.11
C VAL A 153 -5.35 -8.41 -1.87
N LEU A 154 -4.40 -7.75 -1.19
CA LEU A 154 -4.69 -6.92 -0.02
C LEU A 154 -5.55 -5.70 -0.38
N ILE A 155 -5.28 -5.04 -1.51
CA ILE A 155 -6.12 -3.94 -2.02
C ILE A 155 -7.55 -4.42 -2.19
N ARG A 156 -7.75 -5.57 -2.84
CA ARG A 156 -9.10 -6.14 -3.04
C ARG A 156 -9.83 -6.32 -1.71
N TYR A 157 -9.20 -6.93 -0.70
CA TYR A 157 -9.83 -7.12 0.60
C TYR A 157 -10.15 -5.80 1.29
N SER A 158 -9.22 -4.84 1.27
CA SER A 158 -9.45 -3.52 1.87
C SER A 158 -10.59 -2.75 1.17
N LEU A 159 -10.70 -2.80 -0.16
CA LEU A 159 -11.82 -2.18 -0.88
C LEU A 159 -13.16 -2.86 -0.55
N ARG A 160 -13.18 -4.19 -0.41
CA ARG A 160 -14.39 -4.90 0.01
C ARG A 160 -14.81 -4.52 1.42
N GLN A 161 -13.86 -4.45 2.35
CA GLN A 161 -14.11 -4.01 3.72
C GLN A 161 -14.67 -2.59 3.75
N LEU A 162 -14.06 -1.65 3.02
CA LEU A 162 -14.55 -0.27 2.89
C LEU A 162 -15.97 -0.20 2.32
N GLY A 163 -16.31 -1.11 1.39
CA GLY A 163 -17.65 -1.22 0.83
C GLY A 163 -18.65 -2.04 1.64
N GLY A 164 -18.28 -2.53 2.82
CA GLY A 164 -19.16 -3.40 3.63
C GLY A 164 -19.50 -4.73 2.94
N LEU A 165 -18.68 -5.19 2.00
CA LEU A 165 -18.86 -6.44 1.28
C LEU A 165 -18.20 -7.59 2.02
N ALA A 166 -18.87 -8.75 2.06
CA ALA A 166 -18.32 -9.94 2.70
C ALA A 166 -16.98 -10.38 2.09
N ASP A 167 -16.08 -10.91 2.91
CA ASP A 167 -14.88 -11.56 2.41
C ASP A 167 -15.26 -12.82 1.64
N THR A 168 -14.92 -12.83 0.36
CA THR A 168 -15.07 -14.00 -0.51
C THR A 168 -13.69 -14.50 -0.84
N HIS A 169 -13.41 -15.75 -0.45
CA HIS A 169 -12.20 -16.44 -0.87
C HIS A 169 -12.22 -16.56 -2.40
N LEU A 170 -11.10 -16.23 -3.05
CA LEU A 170 -10.93 -16.46 -4.47
C LEU A 170 -11.02 -17.97 -4.73
N SER A 171 -11.94 -18.40 -5.59
CA SER A 171 -11.90 -19.78 -6.07
C SER A 171 -10.64 -19.93 -6.92
N GLN A 172 -10.01 -21.11 -6.88
CA GLN A 172 -8.79 -21.42 -7.66
C GLN A 172 -8.92 -21.14 -9.17
N SER A 173 -10.14 -20.90 -9.69
CA SER A 173 -10.45 -20.68 -11.10
C SER A 173 -10.63 -19.21 -11.51
N GLN A 174 -10.53 -18.23 -10.61
CA GLN A 174 -10.66 -16.80 -10.93
C GLN A 174 -9.30 -16.14 -11.23
N HIS A 175 -8.46 -16.79 -12.03
CA HIS A 175 -7.16 -16.26 -12.48
C HIS A 175 -7.25 -15.03 -13.41
N LYS A 176 -8.45 -14.49 -13.64
CA LYS A 176 -8.64 -13.20 -14.30
C LYS A 176 -8.98 -12.17 -13.23
N PHE A 177 -7.95 -11.54 -12.67
CA PHE A 177 -8.13 -10.33 -11.87
C PHE A 177 -8.64 -9.22 -12.80
N PHE A 178 -9.92 -8.83 -12.63
CA PHE A 178 -10.68 -7.89 -13.45
C PHE A 178 -11.06 -8.40 -14.84
#